data_AF-A0A2D6T1H9-F1
#
_entry.id   AF-A0A2D6T1H9-F1
#
_cell.length_a   1.000
_cell.length_b   1.000
_cell.length_c   1.000
_cell.angle_alpha   90.00
_cell.angle_beta   90.00
_cell.angle_gamma   90.00
#
_symmetry.space_group_name_H-M   'P 1'
#
loop_
_entity.id
_entity.type
_entity.pdbx_description
1 polymer ?
#
loop_
_entity_poly.entity_id
_entity_poly.type
_entity_poly.pdbx_seq_one_letter_code
_entity_poly.pdbx_strand_id
1 'polypeptide(L)'
;MMQLLRRKYRRFDEVAVGSLYHRFLPSNVRETAEILALADDAYGVSHVRFELTAHLAGKILDSGQRTLATEVFLTNYQPGCPKEFAGAE
;
A
#
# COMPACT_ATOMS: atom_id res chain seq x y z
N MET A 1 -31.14 -1.26 -16.00
CA MET A 1 -29.94 -0.64 -16.58
C MET A 1 -28.95 -0.35 -15.44
N MET A 2 -27.91 -1.19 -15.26
CA MET A 2 -26.96 -1.10 -14.14
C MET A 2 -25.84 -0.09 -14.43
N GLN A 3 -25.74 1.00 -13.66
CA GLN A 3 -24.64 1.98 -13.77
C GLN A 3 -24.03 2.40 -12.41
N LEU A 4 -24.02 1.53 -11.40
CA LEU A 4 -23.45 1.87 -10.08
C LEU A 4 -22.10 1.22 -9.76
N LEU A 5 -21.61 0.28 -10.58
CA LEU A 5 -20.38 -0.47 -10.28
C LEU A 5 -19.07 0.22 -10.74
N ARG A 6 -19.14 1.18 -11.66
CA ARG A 6 -17.93 1.78 -12.27
C ARG A 6 -17.11 2.68 -11.34
N ARG A 7 -17.72 3.25 -10.29
CA ARG A 7 -17.03 4.23 -9.45
C ARG A 7 -16.04 3.59 -8.46
N LYS A 8 -16.33 2.37 -7.99
CA LYS A 8 -15.50 1.63 -7.03
C LYS A 8 -14.24 1.03 -7.66
N TYR A 9 -14.33 0.59 -8.91
CA TYR A 9 -13.23 -0.07 -9.63
C TYR A 9 -12.10 0.86 -10.11
N ARG A 10 -12.35 2.17 -10.26
CA ARG A 10 -11.34 3.09 -10.80
C ARG A 10 -10.06 3.22 -9.96
N ARG A 11 -10.16 3.05 -8.63
CA ARG A 11 -8.99 3.11 -7.74
C ARG A 11 -8.13 1.84 -7.75
N PHE A 12 -8.71 0.71 -8.16
CA PHE A 12 -7.99 -0.56 -8.22
C PHE A 12 -7.06 -0.63 -9.44
N ASP A 13 -7.38 0.11 -10.51
CA ASP A 13 -6.56 0.24 -11.72
C ASP A 13 -5.19 0.92 -11.44
N GLU A 14 -5.07 1.63 -10.31
CA GLU A 14 -3.85 2.35 -9.91
C GLU A 14 -2.87 1.47 -9.11
N VAL A 15 -3.25 0.25 -8.72
CA VAL A 15 -2.39 -0.64 -7.92
C VAL A 15 -1.67 -1.62 -8.84
N ALA A 16 -0.35 -1.52 -8.86
CA ALA A 16 0.51 -2.40 -9.64
C ALA A 16 1.60 -3.01 -8.77
N VAL A 17 2.06 -4.21 -9.14
CA VAL A 17 3.25 -4.83 -8.53
C VAL A 17 4.47 -3.95 -8.81
N GLY A 18 5.32 -3.77 -7.78
CA GLY A 18 6.45 -2.85 -7.78
C GLY A 18 6.09 -1.40 -7.42
N SER A 19 4.81 -1.05 -7.33
CA SER A 19 4.42 0.28 -6.88
C SER A 19 4.75 0.49 -5.41
N LEU A 20 5.29 1.66 -5.10
CA LEU A 20 5.59 2.08 -3.73
C LEU A 20 4.48 2.95 -3.17
N TYR A 21 4.14 2.67 -1.93
CA TYR A 21 3.19 3.42 -1.13
C TYR A 21 3.80 3.75 0.23
N HIS A 22 3.18 4.69 0.92
CA HIS A 22 3.56 5.04 2.28
C HIS A 22 2.38 5.48 3.12
N ARG A 23 2.58 5.49 4.44
CA ARG A 23 1.70 6.18 5.37
C ARG A 23 2.46 6.68 6.58
N PHE A 24 1.89 7.67 7.24
CA PHE A 24 2.37 8.17 8.52
C PHE A 24 1.40 7.75 9.61
N LEU A 25 1.93 7.11 10.63
CA LEU A 25 1.21 6.74 11.83
C LEU A 25 1.39 7.82 12.90
N PRO A 26 0.48 7.86 13.90
CA PRO A 26 0.73 8.59 15.14
C PRO A 26 2.10 8.19 15.73
N SER A 27 2.76 9.10 16.44
CA SER A 27 4.10 8.91 17.02
C SER A 27 5.27 8.99 16.04
N ASN A 28 5.12 9.69 14.91
CA ASN A 28 6.18 9.89 13.90
C ASN A 28 6.72 8.58 13.29
N VAL A 29 5.92 7.51 13.33
CA VAL A 29 6.25 6.26 12.65
C VAL A 29 5.88 6.41 11.18
N ARG A 30 6.81 6.08 10.29
CA ARG A 30 6.62 6.11 8.84
C ARG A 30 6.69 4.70 8.30
N GLU A 31 5.67 4.30 7.56
CA GLU A 31 5.65 3.01 6.90
C GLU A 31 5.78 3.19 5.39
N THR A 32 6.57 2.32 4.77
CA THR A 32 6.63 2.14 3.32
C THR A 32 6.11 0.76 2.97
N ALA A 33 5.47 0.65 1.82
CA ALA A 33 4.88 -0.59 1.32
C ALA A 33 5.16 -0.73 -0.17
N GLU A 34 5.93 -1.75 -0.55
CA GLU A 34 6.12 -2.13 -1.95
C GLU A 34 5.19 -3.28 -2.30
N ILE A 35 4.35 -3.12 -3.33
CA ILE A 35 3.44 -4.19 -3.74
C ILE A 35 4.22 -5.34 -4.38
N LEU A 36 4.12 -6.54 -3.81
CA LEU A 36 4.80 -7.74 -4.30
C LEU A 36 3.89 -8.61 -5.17
N ALA A 37 2.59 -8.65 -4.88
CA ALA A 37 1.62 -9.43 -5.64
C ALA A 37 0.20 -8.92 -5.42
N LEU A 38 -0.65 -9.21 -6.41
CA LEU A 38 -2.10 -9.03 -6.35
C LEU A 38 -2.74 -10.40 -6.53
N ALA A 39 -3.70 -10.75 -5.68
CA ALA A 39 -4.42 -12.01 -5.78
C ALA A 39 -5.83 -11.88 -5.22
N ASP A 40 -6.79 -12.54 -5.86
CA ASP A 40 -8.15 -12.66 -5.34
C ASP A 40 -8.26 -13.87 -4.41
N ASP A 41 -9.05 -13.76 -3.34
CA ASP A 41 -9.41 -14.90 -2.51
C ASP A 41 -10.56 -15.73 -3.11
N ALA A 42 -10.91 -16.83 -2.43
CA ALA A 42 -11.97 -17.74 -2.87
C ALA A 42 -13.36 -17.08 -2.97
N TYR A 43 -13.54 -15.89 -2.40
CA TYR A 43 -14.77 -15.11 -2.43
C TYR A 43 -14.72 -13.93 -3.41
N GLY A 44 -13.63 -13.79 -4.17
CA GLY A 44 -13.44 -12.74 -5.17
C GLY A 44 -13.05 -11.38 -4.59
N VAL A 45 -12.55 -11.32 -3.35
CA VAL A 45 -12.00 -10.09 -2.78
C VAL A 45 -10.54 -9.97 -3.21
N SER A 46 -10.17 -8.85 -3.82
CA SER A 46 -8.79 -8.60 -4.24
C SER A 46 -7.91 -8.19 -3.07
N HIS A 47 -6.80 -8.89 -2.88
CA HIS A 47 -5.78 -8.62 -1.86
C HIS A 47 -4.47 -8.17 -2.48
N VAL A 48 -3.76 -7.31 -1.76
CA VAL A 48 -2.38 -6.92 -2.03
C VAL A 48 -1.46 -7.62 -1.04
N ARG A 49 -0.42 -8.29 -1.55
CA ARG A 49 0.74 -8.68 -0.75
C ARG A 49 1.82 -7.65 -0.96
N PHE A 50 2.41 -7.14 0.12
CA PHE A 50 3.41 -6.08 0.06
C PHE A 50 4.53 -6.29 1.08
N GLU A 51 5.71 -5.74 0.79
CA GLU A 51 6.82 -5.65 1.73
C GLU A 51 6.68 -4.36 2.54
N LEU A 52 6.47 -4.48 3.85
CA LEU A 52 6.39 -3.37 4.79
C LEU A 52 7.79 -3.03 5.31
N THR A 53 8.12 -1.74 5.40
CA THR A 53 9.20 -1.27 6.29
C THR A 53 8.70 -0.08 7.11
N ALA A 54 8.72 -0.23 8.45
CA ALA A 54 8.34 0.79 9.41
C ALA A 54 9.57 1.46 10.03
N HIS A 55 9.59 2.78 10.06
CA HIS A 55 10.68 3.58 10.58
C HIS A 55 10.22 4.52 11.70
N LEU A 56 11.09 4.73 12.69
CA LEU A 56 10.96 5.78 13.69
C LEU A 56 12.31 6.46 13.88
N ALA A 57 12.35 7.79 13.69
CA ALA A 57 13.57 8.58 13.83
C ALA A 57 14.78 7.98 13.07
N GLY A 58 14.55 7.49 11.85
CA GLY A 58 15.58 6.90 10.99
C GLY A 58 15.94 5.45 11.29
N LYS A 59 15.38 4.83 12.33
CA LYS A 59 15.60 3.41 12.64
C LYS A 59 14.45 2.54 12.14
N ILE A 60 14.77 1.36 11.60
CA ILE A 60 13.76 0.35 11.25
C ILE A 60 13.22 -0.24 12.56
N LEU A 61 11.90 -0.22 12.73
CA LEU A 61 11.20 -0.81 13.87
C LEU A 61 10.61 -2.18 13.53
N ASP A 62 10.04 -2.32 12.32
CA ASP A 62 9.44 -3.55 11.82
C ASP A 62 9.67 -3.64 10.31
N SER A 63 9.80 -4.85 9.80
CA SER A 63 9.86 -5.10 8.36
C SER A 63 9.34 -6.49 8.03
N GLY A 64 8.73 -6.63 6.86
CA GLY A 64 8.41 -7.93 6.28
C GLY A 64 7.10 -7.94 5.50
N GLN A 65 6.75 -9.13 5.02
CA GLN A 65 5.57 -9.31 4.18
C GLN A 65 4.27 -9.21 4.97
N ARG A 66 3.30 -8.52 4.38
CA ARG A 66 1.93 -8.40 4.86
C ARG A 66 0.96 -8.56 3.70
N THR A 67 -0.26 -8.96 4.02
CA THR A 67 -1.37 -9.06 3.06
C THR A 67 -2.56 -8.30 3.61
N LEU A 68 -3.17 -7.47 2.78
CA LEU A 68 -4.41 -6.75 3.11
C LEU A 68 -5.37 -6.81 1.92
N ALA A 69 -6.66 -6.71 2.19
CA ALA A 69 -7.63 -6.40 1.14
C ALA A 69 -7.23 -5.06 0.48
N THR A 70 -7.26 -5.02 -0.85
CA THR A 70 -6.79 -3.87 -1.63
C THR A 70 -7.52 -2.58 -1.24
N GLU A 71 -8.83 -2.66 -0.94
CA GLU A 71 -9.61 -1.51 -0.45
C GLU A 71 -9.11 -0.98 0.90
N VAL A 72 -8.73 -1.88 1.81
CA VAL A 72 -8.18 -1.51 3.12
C VAL A 72 -6.79 -0.89 2.93
N PHE A 73 -5.97 -1.48 2.07
CA PHE A 73 -4.65 -0.94 1.74
C PHE A 73 -4.76 0.50 1.19
N LEU A 74 -5.58 0.73 0.17
CA LEU A 74 -5.74 2.05 -0.46
C LEU A 74 -6.41 3.10 0.45
N THR A 75 -7.08 2.65 1.52
CA THR A 75 -7.61 3.56 2.55
C THR A 75 -6.51 4.04 3.50
N ASN A 76 -5.51 3.19 3.75
CA ASN A 76 -4.46 3.44 4.73
C ASN A 76 -3.18 4.01 4.12
N TYR A 77 -2.92 3.72 2.85
CA TYR A 77 -1.65 4.01 2.19
C TYR A 77 -1.85 4.94 0.99
N GLN A 78 -0.93 5.90 0.85
CA GLN A 78 -0.90 6.87 -0.24
C GLN A 78 0.19 6.47 -1.26
N PRO A 79 -0.06 6.64 -2.56
CA PRO A 79 0.91 6.30 -3.59
C PRO A 79 2.15 7.21 -3.54
N GLY A 80 3.28 6.65 -3.97
CA GLY A 80 4.55 7.37 -4.14
C GLY A 80 5.56 7.10 -3.04
N CYS A 81 6.82 7.41 -3.37
CA CYS A 81 7.92 7.40 -2.42
C CYS A 81 7.95 8.77 -1.71
N PRO A 82 7.83 8.82 -0.37
CA PRO A 82 7.92 10.08 0.33
C PRO A 82 9.32 10.69 0.09
N LYS A 83 9.35 11.97 -0.34
CA LYS A 83 10.52 12.68 -0.91
C LYS A 83 11.80 12.57 -0.08
N GLU A 84 11.68 12.28 1.21
CA GLU A 84 12.80 12.12 2.14
C GLU A 84 13.61 10.82 1.93
N PHE A 85 13.16 9.87 1.09
CA PHE A 85 13.99 8.73 0.64
C PHE A 85 14.64 8.98 -0.74
N ALA A 86 14.28 10.08 -1.43
CA ALA A 86 14.80 10.40 -2.75
C ALA A 86 16.06 11.29 -2.71
N GLY A 87 16.69 11.44 -1.54
CA GLY A 87 17.85 12.30 -1.34
C GLY A 87 18.87 11.67 -0.40
N ALA A 88 19.68 10.77 -0.94
CA ALA A 88 21.03 10.49 -0.46
C ALA A 88 21.92 10.46 -1.72
N GLU A 89 22.16 11.65 -2.28
CA GLU A 89 23.34 11.93 -3.11
C GLU A 89 24.33 12.75 -2.29
#